data_AF-A0A956B9T3-F1
#
_entry.id   AF-A0A956B9T3-F1
#
_cell.length_a   1.000
_cell.length_b   1.000
_cell.length_c   1.000
_cell.angle_alpha   90.00
_cell.angle_beta   90.00
_cell.angle_gamma   90.00
#
_symmetry.space_group_name_H-M   'P 1'
#
loop_
_entity.id
_entity.type
_entity.pdbx_description
1 polymer ?
#
loop_
_entity_poly.entity_id
_entity_poly.type
_entity_poly.pdbx_seq_one_letter_code
_entity_poly.pdbx_strand_id
1 'polypeptide(L)'
;MQAKKQILEALSRDDLKAIAVTYTIDPADWRSKDALADALSAARDLPLAEALAALPRAALKAACRSLGLDDSGKAKAEIAERLLSGASASTVTSTAEVHPALAALKRDELIAALDAYALEVEDRRVRDQLVTALAGVDVAELLAPLPRARLKEIARSMGLDDGGKEKAVIIERIVGGQRQRSLFEATTAPTASATNAPERPATKKTAKRGTGMATKAANDTTKDTERTGSLGFESKLWDAADLLRNNMDPAEYKHVVLGLLFLKYIEDAFEERREELRAAVADPDSDYFVEEDERPEELEAVLEDRDEYTAENVFWVPKEARWSHIRAEAKQPSIGKTIDAAMDAIERDNERLNGVLPKVYALPGLDKHNLGLLIDLVSGIGLGTKEHQDKDTLGRVYEYFLSRFASTEGRGGGEFYTPTSVVRLLVEMLEPYKGRVYDPCCG
;
A
#
# COMPACT_ATOMS: atom_id res chain seq x y z
N MET A 1 -19.60 22.44 -36.19
CA MET A 1 -20.86 21.90 -35.61
C MET A 1 -20.62 20.65 -34.79
N GLN A 2 -19.91 19.64 -35.31
CA GLN A 2 -19.71 18.36 -34.60
C GLN A 2 -18.85 18.48 -33.32
N ALA A 3 -17.70 19.14 -33.38
CA ALA A 3 -16.86 19.41 -32.20
C ALA A 3 -17.58 20.23 -31.12
N LYS A 4 -18.37 21.23 -31.54
CA LYS A 4 -19.20 22.05 -30.65
C LYS A 4 -20.26 21.21 -29.93
N LYS A 5 -20.93 20.29 -30.64
CA LYS A 5 -21.94 19.40 -30.06
C LYS A 5 -21.33 18.45 -29.04
N GLN A 6 -20.19 17.83 -29.36
CA GLN A 6 -19.48 16.91 -28.45
C GLN A 6 -19.09 17.57 -27.13
N ILE A 7 -18.58 18.81 -27.16
CA ILE A 7 -18.24 19.55 -25.93
C ILE A 7 -19.50 19.81 -25.09
N LEU A 8 -20.61 20.20 -25.73
CA LEU A 8 -21.86 20.48 -25.03
C LEU A 8 -22.47 19.19 -24.43
N GLU A 9 -22.38 18.05 -25.12
CA GLU A 9 -22.85 16.76 -24.60
C GLU A 9 -22.05 16.28 -23.38
N ALA A 10 -20.79 16.67 -23.26
CA ALA A 10 -19.94 16.37 -22.11
C ALA A 10 -20.28 17.18 -20.83
N LEU A 11 -21.05 18.28 -20.97
CA LEU A 11 -21.46 19.11 -19.84
C LEU A 11 -22.65 18.51 -19.09
N SER A 12 -22.82 18.89 -17.81
CA SER A 12 -24.01 18.50 -17.07
C SER A 12 -25.24 19.24 -17.61
N ARG A 13 -26.44 18.69 -17.34
CA ARG A 13 -27.68 19.35 -17.73
C ARG A 13 -27.78 20.76 -17.13
N ASP A 14 -27.34 20.94 -15.89
CA ASP A 14 -27.46 22.22 -15.19
C ASP A 14 -26.47 23.25 -15.72
N ASP A 15 -25.27 22.82 -16.15
CA ASP A 15 -24.32 23.69 -16.88
C ASP A 15 -24.90 24.13 -18.23
N LEU A 16 -25.51 23.21 -18.98
CA LEU A 16 -26.15 23.53 -20.25
C LEU A 16 -27.34 24.49 -20.06
N LYS A 17 -28.13 24.30 -18.99
CA LYS A 17 -29.18 25.26 -18.63
C LYS A 17 -28.62 26.64 -18.32
N ALA A 18 -27.54 26.71 -17.53
CA ALA A 18 -26.92 27.98 -17.19
C ALA A 18 -26.43 28.73 -18.44
N ILE A 19 -25.82 28.02 -19.39
CA ILE A 19 -25.41 28.58 -20.68
C ILE A 19 -26.65 29.03 -21.49
N ALA A 20 -27.68 28.18 -21.61
CA ALA A 20 -28.88 28.51 -22.37
C ALA A 20 -29.60 29.75 -21.84
N VAL A 21 -29.72 29.89 -20.51
CA VAL A 21 -30.29 31.09 -19.87
C VAL A 21 -29.41 32.32 -20.11
N THR A 22 -28.09 32.19 -19.95
CA THR A 22 -27.14 33.31 -20.10
C THR A 22 -27.16 33.90 -21.52
N TYR A 23 -27.27 33.04 -22.53
CA TYR A 23 -27.27 33.45 -23.93
C TYR A 23 -28.66 33.51 -24.56
N THR A 24 -29.73 33.43 -23.75
CA THR A 24 -31.13 33.50 -24.20
C THR A 24 -31.48 32.52 -25.33
N ILE A 25 -30.99 31.28 -25.22
CA ILE A 25 -31.26 30.19 -26.17
C ILE A 25 -32.40 29.33 -25.63
N ASP A 26 -33.48 29.18 -26.40
CA ASP A 26 -34.64 28.40 -25.99
C ASP A 26 -34.60 26.97 -26.59
N PRO A 27 -34.41 25.93 -25.76
CA PRO A 27 -34.44 24.54 -26.19
C PRO A 27 -35.88 24.03 -26.35
N ALA A 28 -36.05 22.97 -27.14
CA ALA A 28 -37.35 22.30 -27.30
C ALA A 28 -37.88 21.69 -25.99
N ASP A 29 -36.97 21.28 -25.08
CA ASP A 29 -37.32 20.79 -23.75
C ASP A 29 -36.24 21.14 -22.72
N TRP A 30 -36.61 21.94 -21.73
CA TRP A 30 -35.75 22.32 -20.61
C TRP A 30 -35.43 21.17 -19.64
N ARG A 31 -36.14 20.03 -19.70
CA ARG A 31 -35.86 18.87 -18.84
C ARG A 31 -34.86 17.90 -19.46
N SER A 32 -34.79 17.84 -20.78
CA SER A 32 -33.90 16.96 -21.53
C SER A 32 -32.51 17.57 -21.71
N LYS A 33 -31.47 16.81 -21.32
CA LYS A 33 -30.06 17.20 -21.54
C LYS A 33 -29.75 17.30 -23.04
N ASP A 34 -30.24 16.36 -23.82
CA ASP A 34 -29.98 16.29 -25.26
C ASP A 34 -30.63 17.47 -26.00
N ALA A 35 -31.86 17.85 -25.61
CA ALA A 35 -32.54 19.00 -26.19
C ALA A 35 -31.82 20.32 -25.90
N LEU A 36 -31.21 20.45 -24.71
CA LEU A 36 -30.37 21.60 -24.35
C LEU A 36 -29.07 21.63 -25.17
N ALA A 37 -28.38 20.49 -25.29
CA ALA A 37 -27.14 20.38 -26.06
C ALA A 37 -27.39 20.66 -27.56
N ASP A 38 -28.48 20.16 -28.12
CA ASP A 38 -28.88 20.39 -29.50
C ASP A 38 -29.19 21.87 -29.77
N ALA A 39 -29.97 22.52 -28.91
CA ALA A 39 -30.30 23.94 -29.03
C ALA A 39 -29.05 24.83 -28.96
N LEU A 40 -28.16 24.57 -28.00
CA LEU A 40 -26.90 25.30 -27.85
C LEU A 40 -25.94 25.05 -29.02
N SER A 41 -25.90 23.82 -29.56
CA SER A 41 -25.10 23.48 -30.72
C SER A 41 -25.59 24.22 -31.97
N ALA A 42 -26.92 24.29 -32.15
CA ALA A 42 -27.58 24.97 -33.27
C ALA A 42 -27.46 26.51 -33.23
N ALA A 43 -27.29 27.10 -32.04
CA ALA A 43 -27.15 28.55 -31.89
C ALA A 43 -25.88 29.08 -32.57
N ARG A 44 -26.02 29.89 -33.64
CA ARG A 44 -24.88 30.41 -34.42
C ARG A 44 -23.99 31.35 -33.63
N ASP A 45 -24.59 32.17 -32.76
CA ASP A 45 -23.91 33.27 -32.08
C ASP A 45 -23.48 32.92 -30.65
N LEU A 46 -23.40 31.64 -30.29
CA LEU A 46 -22.92 31.22 -28.98
C LEU A 46 -21.38 31.31 -28.93
N PRO A 47 -20.78 32.25 -28.15
CA PRO A 47 -19.33 32.30 -27.96
C PRO A 47 -18.90 31.17 -27.01
N LEU A 48 -18.72 29.96 -27.56
CA LEU A 48 -18.49 28.75 -26.78
C LEU A 48 -17.30 28.87 -25.82
N ALA A 49 -16.21 29.52 -26.24
CA ALA A 49 -15.04 29.72 -25.39
C ALA A 49 -15.34 30.57 -24.14
N GLU A 50 -16.12 31.64 -24.30
CA GLU A 50 -16.54 32.51 -23.20
C GLU A 50 -17.55 31.81 -22.30
N ALA A 51 -18.50 31.07 -22.89
CA ALA A 51 -19.46 30.25 -22.17
C ALA A 51 -18.77 29.19 -21.28
N LEU A 52 -17.75 28.50 -21.81
CA LEU A 52 -16.96 27.54 -21.03
C LEU A 52 -16.13 28.23 -19.94
N ALA A 53 -15.50 29.36 -20.22
CA ALA A 53 -14.69 30.10 -19.23
C ALA A 53 -15.52 30.58 -18.02
N ALA A 54 -16.81 30.85 -18.24
CA ALA A 54 -17.77 31.22 -17.20
C ALA A 54 -18.17 30.05 -16.27
N LEU A 55 -17.98 28.79 -16.70
CA LEU A 55 -18.31 27.62 -15.89
C LEU A 55 -17.35 27.42 -14.69
N PRO A 56 -17.81 26.75 -13.62
CA PRO A 56 -16.94 26.36 -12.53
C PRO A 56 -15.87 25.38 -12.99
N ARG A 57 -14.68 25.45 -12.38
CA ARG A 57 -13.53 24.59 -12.73
C ARG A 57 -13.88 23.09 -12.69
N ALA A 58 -14.73 22.69 -11.74
CA ALA A 58 -15.16 21.31 -11.61
C ALA A 58 -15.94 20.81 -12.83
N ALA A 59 -16.80 21.65 -13.43
CA ALA A 59 -17.55 21.32 -14.64
C ALA A 59 -16.61 21.17 -15.85
N LEU A 60 -15.62 22.05 -15.99
CA LEU A 60 -14.62 21.96 -17.06
C LEU A 60 -13.78 20.68 -16.97
N LYS A 61 -13.32 20.33 -15.76
CA LYS A 61 -12.59 19.07 -15.54
C LYS A 61 -13.47 17.84 -15.79
N ALA A 62 -14.73 17.87 -15.37
CA ALA A 62 -15.67 16.79 -15.64
C ALA A 62 -15.91 16.59 -17.14
N ALA A 63 -16.03 17.67 -17.91
CA ALA A 63 -16.12 17.62 -19.36
C ALA A 63 -14.84 17.05 -20.01
N CYS A 64 -13.65 17.42 -19.52
CA CYS A 64 -12.38 16.84 -20.00
C CYS A 64 -12.36 15.32 -19.79
N ARG A 65 -12.71 14.85 -18.59
CA ARG A 65 -12.79 13.41 -18.28
C ARG A 65 -13.82 12.68 -19.16
N SER A 66 -14.98 13.29 -19.38
CA SER A 66 -16.02 12.73 -20.27
C SER A 66 -15.58 12.63 -21.74
N LEU A 67 -14.57 13.42 -22.15
CA LEU A 67 -14.02 13.41 -23.50
C LEU A 67 -12.66 12.70 -23.59
N GLY A 68 -12.18 12.09 -22.50
CA GLY A 68 -10.85 11.43 -22.47
C GLY A 68 -9.68 12.40 -22.60
N LEU A 69 -9.84 13.66 -22.19
CA LEU A 69 -8.81 14.70 -22.23
C LEU A 69 -8.18 14.91 -20.84
N ASP A 70 -6.91 15.30 -20.80
CA ASP A 70 -6.20 15.65 -19.56
C ASP A 70 -6.90 16.81 -18.82
N ASP A 71 -7.30 16.54 -17.58
CA ASP A 71 -7.99 17.49 -16.70
C ASP A 71 -7.05 18.15 -15.68
N SER A 72 -5.73 17.92 -15.79
CA SER A 72 -4.71 18.50 -14.92
C SER A 72 -4.61 20.03 -15.05
N GLY A 73 -3.99 20.70 -14.08
CA GLY A 73 -3.78 22.15 -14.12
C GLY A 73 -4.73 22.96 -13.22
N LYS A 74 -4.28 24.20 -12.93
CA LYS A 74 -4.91 25.11 -11.94
C LYS A 74 -5.73 26.22 -12.60
N ALA A 75 -5.39 26.66 -13.81
CA ALA A 75 -6.05 27.75 -14.50
C ALA A 75 -7.27 27.27 -15.31
N LYS A 76 -8.44 27.92 -15.12
CA LYS A 76 -9.67 27.56 -15.85
C LYS A 76 -9.56 27.78 -17.36
N ALA A 77 -8.82 28.81 -17.78
CA ALA A 77 -8.65 29.15 -19.19
C ALA A 77 -7.91 28.04 -19.96
N GLU A 78 -6.85 27.48 -19.39
CA GLU A 78 -6.08 26.37 -19.99
C GLU A 78 -6.94 25.11 -20.16
N ILE A 79 -7.79 24.79 -19.17
CA ILE A 79 -8.69 23.63 -19.23
C ILE A 79 -9.78 23.86 -20.29
N ALA A 80 -10.34 25.07 -20.38
CA ALA A 80 -11.32 25.42 -21.42
C ALA A 80 -10.70 25.39 -22.83
N GLU A 81 -9.46 25.86 -22.99
CA GLU A 81 -8.74 25.82 -24.25
C GLU A 81 -8.46 24.39 -24.72
N ARG A 82 -8.14 23.47 -23.79
CA ARG A 82 -8.00 22.04 -24.09
C ARG A 82 -9.29 21.38 -24.55
N LEU A 83 -10.44 21.74 -23.99
CA LEU A 83 -11.74 21.25 -24.47
C LEU A 83 -11.98 21.67 -25.93
N LEU A 84 -11.64 22.91 -26.27
CA LEU A 84 -11.82 23.47 -27.62
C LEU A 84 -10.85 22.85 -28.63
N SER A 85 -9.60 22.59 -28.23
CA SER A 85 -8.59 21.99 -29.10
C SER A 85 -8.77 20.47 -29.26
N GLY A 86 -9.12 19.76 -28.18
CA GLY A 86 -9.32 18.31 -28.18
C GLY A 86 -10.47 17.83 -29.05
N ALA A 87 -11.60 18.54 -29.05
CA ALA A 87 -12.77 18.19 -29.87
C ALA A 87 -12.54 18.38 -31.39
N SER A 88 -11.52 19.15 -31.78
CA SER A 88 -11.16 19.35 -33.18
C SER A 88 -10.29 18.21 -33.73
N ALA A 89 -9.71 17.37 -32.87
CA ALA A 89 -8.89 16.21 -33.24
C ALA A 89 -9.70 14.91 -33.40
N SER A 90 -10.96 14.88 -32.96
CA SER A 90 -11.79 13.67 -32.88
C SER A 90 -12.54 13.26 -34.16
N THR A 91 -12.22 13.83 -35.34
CA THR A 91 -12.78 13.36 -36.63
C THR A 91 -12.00 12.20 -37.24
N VAL A 92 -11.75 11.15 -36.46
CA VAL A 92 -11.41 9.82 -37.00
C VAL A 92 -12.17 8.79 -36.18
N THR A 93 -13.19 8.19 -36.80
CA THR A 93 -13.83 6.96 -36.33
C THR A 93 -12.74 5.90 -36.13
N SER A 94 -12.49 5.48 -34.90
CA SER A 94 -11.73 4.27 -34.62
C SER A 94 -12.52 3.41 -33.66
N THR A 95 -12.86 2.20 -34.10
CA THR A 95 -12.97 1.05 -33.21
C THR A 95 -11.79 1.11 -32.24
N ALA A 96 -12.04 1.22 -30.93
CA ALA A 96 -10.98 1.16 -29.94
C ALA A 96 -10.34 -0.23 -30.07
N GLU A 97 -9.13 -0.30 -30.63
CA GLU A 97 -8.37 -1.53 -30.70
C GLU A 97 -8.10 -1.99 -29.26
N VAL A 98 -8.67 -3.13 -28.89
CA VAL A 98 -8.47 -3.72 -27.57
C VAL A 98 -6.98 -4.00 -27.39
N HIS A 99 -6.35 -3.31 -26.45
CA HIS A 99 -4.93 -3.50 -26.20
C HIS A 99 -4.65 -4.94 -25.73
N PRO A 100 -3.65 -5.64 -26.31
CA PRO A 100 -3.40 -7.06 -26.01
C PRO A 100 -3.07 -7.34 -24.54
N ALA A 101 -2.58 -6.34 -23.79
CA ALA A 101 -2.37 -6.47 -22.35
C ALA A 101 -3.66 -6.78 -21.58
N LEU A 102 -4.82 -6.27 -22.04
CA LEU A 102 -6.12 -6.56 -21.42
C LEU A 102 -6.50 -8.04 -21.53
N ALA A 103 -6.04 -8.74 -22.57
CA ALA A 103 -6.25 -10.17 -22.73
C ALA A 103 -5.36 -11.02 -21.80
N ALA A 104 -4.26 -10.44 -21.31
CA ALA A 104 -3.33 -11.08 -20.37
C ALA A 104 -3.75 -10.89 -18.90
N LEU A 105 -4.67 -9.96 -18.61
CA LEU A 105 -5.22 -9.75 -17.27
C LEU A 105 -6.10 -10.92 -16.83
N LYS A 106 -5.99 -11.26 -15.53
CA LYS A 106 -6.88 -12.22 -14.89
C LYS A 106 -8.26 -11.58 -14.69
N ARG A 107 -9.26 -12.43 -14.48
CA ARG A 107 -10.66 -12.00 -14.40
C ARG A 107 -10.93 -11.10 -13.19
N ASP A 108 -10.35 -11.42 -12.05
CA ASP A 108 -10.36 -10.60 -10.83
C ASP A 108 -9.68 -9.24 -11.06
N GLU A 109 -8.56 -9.20 -11.78
CA GLU A 109 -7.88 -7.95 -12.17
C GLU A 109 -8.78 -7.08 -13.07
N LEU A 110 -9.47 -7.68 -14.04
CA LEU A 110 -10.45 -7.00 -14.90
C LEU A 110 -11.65 -6.47 -14.11
N ILE A 111 -12.13 -7.21 -13.10
CA ILE A 111 -13.25 -6.77 -12.25
C ILE A 111 -12.80 -5.64 -11.33
N ALA A 112 -11.64 -5.75 -10.70
CA ALA A 112 -11.07 -4.70 -9.86
C ALA A 112 -10.85 -3.41 -10.64
N ALA A 113 -10.38 -3.52 -11.89
CA ALA A 113 -10.30 -2.40 -12.82
C ALA A 113 -11.67 -1.77 -13.10
N LEU A 114 -12.69 -2.56 -13.46
CA LEU A 114 -14.03 -2.01 -13.70
C LEU A 114 -14.60 -1.29 -12.48
N ASP A 115 -14.38 -1.82 -11.27
CA ASP A 115 -14.84 -1.20 -10.04
C ASP A 115 -14.07 0.10 -9.72
N ALA A 116 -12.76 0.15 -10.00
CA ALA A 116 -11.94 1.36 -9.85
C ALA A 116 -12.37 2.51 -10.79
N TYR A 117 -12.81 2.17 -12.00
CA TYR A 117 -13.30 3.13 -13.00
C TYR A 117 -14.83 3.30 -13.00
N ALA A 118 -15.54 2.64 -12.07
CA ALA A 118 -17.00 2.65 -11.96
C ALA A 118 -17.72 2.32 -13.28
N LEU A 119 -17.19 1.37 -14.05
CA LEU A 119 -17.73 0.97 -15.35
C LEU A 119 -18.78 -0.15 -15.21
N GLU A 120 -19.92 0.04 -15.86
CA GLU A 120 -21.00 -0.95 -15.88
C GLU A 120 -20.84 -1.93 -17.05
N VAL A 121 -21.15 -3.21 -16.78
CA VAL A 121 -21.10 -4.30 -17.77
C VAL A 121 -22.38 -5.12 -17.62
N GLU A 122 -23.02 -5.47 -18.74
CA GLU A 122 -24.29 -6.23 -18.75
C GLU A 122 -24.17 -7.57 -18.02
N ASP A 123 -23.10 -8.33 -18.27
CA ASP A 123 -22.81 -9.56 -17.56
C ASP A 123 -21.33 -9.64 -17.15
N ARG A 124 -21.06 -9.39 -15.87
CA ARG A 124 -19.73 -9.52 -15.26
C ARG A 124 -19.18 -10.96 -15.31
N ARG A 125 -19.99 -11.94 -15.77
CA ARG A 125 -19.57 -13.33 -15.99
C ARG A 125 -18.92 -13.59 -17.33
N VAL A 126 -19.10 -12.71 -18.32
CA VAL A 126 -18.55 -12.89 -19.66
C VAL A 126 -17.25 -12.11 -19.78
N ARG A 127 -16.11 -12.81 -19.86
CA ARG A 127 -14.77 -12.17 -19.85
C ARG A 127 -14.60 -11.16 -20.99
N ASP A 128 -15.11 -11.48 -22.17
CA ASP A 128 -14.98 -10.59 -23.34
C ASP A 128 -15.74 -9.27 -23.14
N GLN A 129 -16.84 -9.28 -22.37
CA GLN A 129 -17.53 -8.05 -22.01
C GLN A 129 -16.71 -7.20 -21.03
N LEU A 130 -16.00 -7.82 -20.08
CA LEU A 130 -15.08 -7.11 -19.18
C LEU A 130 -13.94 -6.43 -19.95
N VAL A 131 -13.33 -7.17 -20.89
CA VAL A 131 -12.23 -6.67 -21.73
C VAL A 131 -12.70 -5.55 -22.65
N THR A 132 -13.87 -5.70 -23.27
CA THR A 132 -14.44 -4.68 -24.17
C THR A 132 -14.79 -3.41 -23.42
N ALA A 133 -15.33 -3.51 -22.21
CA ALA A 133 -15.66 -2.35 -21.37
C ALA A 133 -14.41 -1.55 -20.95
N LEU A 134 -13.24 -2.19 -20.85
CA LEU A 134 -11.97 -1.57 -20.51
C LEU A 134 -11.17 -1.06 -21.73
N ALA A 135 -11.65 -1.29 -22.95
CA ALA A 135 -10.92 -0.97 -24.19
C ALA A 135 -10.63 0.53 -24.40
N GLY A 136 -11.35 1.42 -23.69
CA GLY A 136 -11.16 2.87 -23.74
C GLY A 136 -10.43 3.46 -22.52
N VAL A 137 -10.01 2.63 -21.56
CA VAL A 137 -9.28 3.07 -20.36
C VAL A 137 -7.77 3.04 -20.63
N ASP A 138 -7.03 3.98 -20.06
CA ASP A 138 -5.58 3.99 -20.19
C ASP A 138 -4.97 2.72 -19.60
N VAL A 139 -4.33 1.93 -20.46
CA VAL A 139 -3.70 0.66 -20.10
C VAL A 139 -2.56 0.89 -19.11
N ALA A 140 -1.87 2.01 -19.16
CA ALA A 140 -0.82 2.33 -18.19
C ALA A 140 -1.41 2.49 -16.78
N GLU A 141 -2.55 3.16 -16.66
CA GLU A 141 -3.25 3.35 -15.38
C GLU A 141 -3.89 2.05 -14.88
N LEU A 142 -4.36 1.18 -15.79
CA LEU A 142 -4.85 -0.15 -15.43
C LEU A 142 -3.76 -1.08 -14.90
N LEU A 143 -2.54 -0.94 -15.41
CA LEU A 143 -1.39 -1.76 -15.04
C LEU A 143 -0.66 -1.22 -13.80
N ALA A 144 -0.70 0.09 -13.54
CA ALA A 144 -0.06 0.75 -12.39
C ALA A 144 -0.32 0.08 -11.01
N PRO A 145 -1.56 -0.34 -10.66
CA PRO A 145 -1.82 -0.97 -9.37
C PRO A 145 -1.35 -2.43 -9.29
N LEU A 146 -0.95 -3.06 -10.39
CA LEU A 146 -0.51 -4.45 -10.38
C LEU A 146 0.88 -4.59 -9.76
N PRO A 147 1.16 -5.71 -9.05
CA PRO A 147 2.50 -6.03 -8.58
C PRO A 147 3.50 -6.09 -9.73
N ARG A 148 4.76 -5.71 -9.48
CA ARG A 148 5.83 -5.73 -10.49
C ARG A 148 6.01 -7.12 -11.13
N ALA A 149 5.95 -8.18 -10.32
CA ALA A 149 6.00 -9.56 -10.80
C ALA A 149 4.89 -9.86 -11.82
N ARG A 150 3.67 -9.36 -11.55
CA ARG A 150 2.53 -9.51 -12.44
C ARG A 150 2.72 -8.73 -13.75
N LEU A 151 3.32 -7.54 -13.69
CA LEU A 151 3.69 -6.77 -14.88
C LEU A 151 4.74 -7.51 -15.72
N LYS A 152 5.76 -8.10 -15.10
CA LYS A 152 6.75 -8.95 -15.79
C LYS A 152 6.10 -10.18 -16.42
N GLU A 153 5.16 -10.84 -15.74
CA GLU A 153 4.39 -11.96 -16.31
C GLU A 153 3.59 -11.53 -17.55
N ILE A 154 2.92 -10.36 -17.50
CA ILE A 154 2.21 -9.79 -18.65
C ILE A 154 3.19 -9.48 -19.79
N ALA A 155 4.34 -8.85 -19.51
CA ALA A 155 5.38 -8.59 -20.49
C ALA A 155 5.90 -9.88 -21.16
N ARG A 156 6.21 -10.93 -20.39
CA ARG A 156 6.60 -12.25 -20.89
C ARG A 156 5.51 -12.90 -21.76
N SER A 157 4.25 -12.83 -21.33
CA SER A 157 3.12 -13.36 -22.11
C SER A 157 2.94 -12.63 -23.45
N MET A 158 3.41 -11.38 -23.52
CA MET A 158 3.42 -10.56 -24.72
C MET A 158 4.73 -10.69 -25.52
N GLY A 159 5.69 -11.51 -25.09
CA GLY A 159 6.99 -11.68 -25.75
C GLY A 159 7.87 -10.43 -25.70
N LEU A 160 7.68 -9.58 -24.70
CA LEU A 160 8.48 -8.39 -24.44
C LEU A 160 9.54 -8.68 -23.38
N ASP A 161 10.65 -7.93 -23.41
CA ASP A 161 11.67 -7.96 -22.36
C ASP A 161 11.04 -7.53 -21.01
N ASP A 162 11.27 -8.32 -19.97
CA ASP A 162 10.75 -8.11 -18.62
C ASP A 162 11.80 -7.57 -17.62
N GLY A 163 12.98 -7.18 -18.12
CA GLY A 163 14.04 -6.57 -17.33
C GLY A 163 13.72 -5.13 -16.89
N GLY A 164 14.24 -4.69 -15.75
CA GLY A 164 14.08 -3.30 -15.27
C GLY A 164 13.57 -3.20 -13.83
N LYS A 165 14.05 -2.14 -13.16
CA LYS A 165 13.85 -1.87 -11.73
C LYS A 165 12.52 -1.20 -11.42
N GLU A 166 12.08 -0.30 -12.29
CA GLU A 166 10.92 0.54 -12.04
C GLU A 166 9.66 0.00 -12.73
N LYS A 167 8.54 -0.08 -11.99
CA LYS A 167 7.21 -0.46 -12.54
C LYS A 167 6.85 0.40 -13.76
N ALA A 168 7.11 1.70 -13.70
CA ALA A 168 6.83 2.64 -14.78
C ALA A 168 7.50 2.25 -16.11
N VAL A 169 8.75 1.77 -16.05
CA VAL A 169 9.52 1.35 -17.23
C VAL A 169 8.93 0.08 -17.85
N ILE A 170 8.48 -0.87 -17.02
CA ILE A 170 7.85 -2.12 -17.50
C ILE A 170 6.47 -1.80 -18.11
N ILE A 171 5.70 -0.92 -17.47
CA ILE A 171 4.39 -0.46 -17.96
C ILE A 171 4.54 0.27 -19.30
N GLU A 172 5.49 1.20 -19.40
CA GLU A 172 5.78 1.92 -20.65
C GLU A 172 6.13 0.94 -21.77
N ARG A 173 6.87 -0.13 -21.45
CA ARG A 173 7.22 -1.18 -22.42
C ARG A 173 6.03 -2.03 -22.84
N ILE A 174 5.16 -2.41 -21.90
CA ILE A 174 3.93 -3.16 -22.19
C ILE A 174 2.98 -2.34 -23.07
N VAL A 175 2.85 -1.05 -22.79
CA VAL A 175 2.01 -0.10 -23.54
C VAL A 175 2.64 0.23 -24.90
N GLY A 176 3.97 0.34 -24.98
CA GLY A 176 4.72 0.68 -26.20
C GLY A 176 5.04 -0.50 -27.13
N GLY A 177 4.93 -1.74 -26.66
CA GLY A 177 5.35 -2.97 -27.36
C GLY A 177 4.60 -3.28 -28.66
N GLN A 178 3.51 -2.57 -28.95
CA GLN A 178 2.79 -2.64 -30.23
C GLN A 178 3.67 -2.30 -31.46
N ARG A 179 4.70 -1.45 -31.29
CA ARG A 179 5.58 -1.02 -32.41
C ARG A 179 6.65 -2.06 -32.82
N GLN A 180 6.99 -3.01 -31.97
CA GLN A 180 8.09 -3.97 -32.25
C GLN A 180 7.62 -5.24 -32.98
N ARG A 181 6.34 -5.63 -32.87
CA ARG A 181 5.80 -6.81 -33.56
C ARG A 181 5.70 -6.63 -35.08
N SER A 182 5.34 -5.44 -35.57
CA SER A 182 5.23 -5.19 -37.02
C SER A 182 6.59 -5.17 -37.74
N LEU A 183 7.70 -4.97 -37.01
CA LEU A 183 9.06 -5.01 -37.56
C LEU A 183 9.65 -6.43 -37.60
N PHE A 184 9.25 -7.31 -36.68
CA PHE A 184 9.74 -8.68 -36.60
C PHE A 184 8.99 -9.64 -37.55
N GLU A 185 7.70 -9.45 -37.79
CA GLU A 185 6.91 -10.27 -38.72
C GLU A 185 7.34 -10.11 -40.19
N ALA A 186 8.03 -9.01 -40.54
CA ALA A 186 8.57 -8.79 -41.89
C ALA A 186 9.84 -9.60 -42.21
N THR A 187 10.43 -10.32 -41.24
CA THR A 187 11.79 -10.89 -41.39
C THR A 187 11.88 -12.40 -41.15
N THR A 188 10.83 -13.19 -41.41
CA THR A 188 10.94 -14.66 -41.31
C THR A 188 10.40 -15.42 -42.53
N ALA A 189 11.32 -15.87 -43.38
CA ALA A 189 11.24 -17.10 -44.18
C ALA A 189 12.68 -17.68 -44.36
N PRO A 190 12.86 -19.00 -44.51
CA PRO A 190 13.84 -19.75 -43.71
C PRO A 190 15.11 -20.18 -44.47
N THR A 191 16.19 -20.49 -43.75
CA THR A 191 17.25 -21.40 -44.24
C THR A 191 17.91 -22.17 -43.09
N ALA A 192 18.19 -23.45 -43.34
CA ALA A 192 18.58 -24.50 -42.41
C ALA A 192 20.11 -24.71 -42.26
N SER A 193 20.45 -25.64 -41.34
CA SER A 193 21.70 -26.44 -41.20
C SER A 193 22.79 -25.86 -40.28
N ALA A 194 23.57 -26.60 -39.47
CA ALA A 194 23.57 -27.92 -38.81
C ALA A 194 24.87 -28.03 -37.97
N THR A 195 24.88 -28.88 -36.93
CA THR A 195 26.05 -29.61 -36.32
C THR A 195 27.18 -28.80 -35.64
N ASN A 196 27.83 -29.21 -34.53
CA ASN A 196 28.07 -30.52 -33.92
C ASN A 196 28.49 -30.40 -32.43
N ALA A 197 28.17 -31.42 -31.62
CA ALA A 197 28.77 -31.73 -30.30
C ALA A 197 30.08 -32.56 -30.49
N PRO A 198 30.86 -32.95 -29.45
CA PRO A 198 30.48 -34.03 -28.50
C PRO A 198 31.01 -33.86 -27.05
N GLU A 199 30.22 -34.16 -26.01
CA GLU A 199 30.14 -35.40 -25.17
C GLU A 199 31.01 -35.46 -23.88
N ARG A 200 30.30 -35.38 -22.73
CA ARG A 200 30.18 -36.31 -21.55
C ARG A 200 31.20 -37.47 -21.35
N PRO A 201 31.37 -38.06 -20.13
CA PRO A 201 30.31 -38.43 -19.14
C PRO A 201 30.67 -38.24 -17.63
N ALA A 202 29.74 -37.89 -16.73
CA ALA A 202 28.79 -38.71 -15.96
C ALA A 202 29.36 -39.88 -15.13
N THR A 203 29.24 -39.83 -13.80
CA THR A 203 28.87 -40.99 -12.93
C THR A 203 28.24 -40.52 -11.60
N LYS A 204 27.37 -41.37 -11.05
CA LYS A 204 26.42 -41.18 -9.94
C LYS A 204 26.85 -41.94 -8.67
N LYS A 205 26.37 -41.44 -7.52
CA LYS A 205 25.93 -42.15 -6.28
C LYS A 205 26.96 -42.91 -5.43
N THR A 206 26.94 -42.69 -4.12
CA THR A 206 26.42 -43.63 -3.08
C THR A 206 26.53 -43.03 -1.67
N ALA A 207 25.90 -43.68 -0.70
CA ALA A 207 25.40 -43.13 0.56
C ALA A 207 26.21 -43.50 1.82
N LYS A 208 26.04 -42.66 2.85
CA LYS A 208 25.89 -42.91 4.31
C LYS A 208 27.00 -43.61 5.14
N ARG A 209 27.23 -42.95 6.29
CA ARG A 209 27.35 -43.43 7.71
C ARG A 209 28.74 -43.51 8.36
N GLY A 210 28.79 -42.96 9.58
CA GLY A 210 29.74 -43.29 10.66
C GLY A 210 30.03 -42.09 11.58
N THR A 211 29.16 -41.72 12.52
CA THR A 211 29.26 -41.97 13.99
C THR A 211 30.46 -41.35 14.71
N GLY A 212 30.18 -40.44 15.65
CA GLY A 212 31.06 -40.00 16.73
C GLY A 212 30.22 -39.37 17.85
N MET A 213 30.22 -40.02 19.01
CA MET A 213 29.33 -39.84 20.15
C MET A 213 30.11 -39.18 21.30
N ALA A 214 29.52 -38.20 21.99
CA ALA A 214 29.86 -37.86 23.38
C ALA A 214 28.78 -36.95 24.00
N THR A 215 27.92 -37.54 24.83
CA THR A 215 26.98 -36.85 25.72
C THR A 215 27.59 -36.71 27.11
N LYS A 216 27.29 -35.61 27.80
CA LYS A 216 27.42 -35.49 29.26
C LYS A 216 26.26 -34.70 29.84
N ALA A 217 25.84 -35.18 31.01
CA ALA A 217 24.60 -34.93 31.74
C ALA A 217 24.41 -33.50 32.28
N ALA A 218 23.15 -33.12 32.47
CA ALA A 218 22.65 -32.57 33.73
C ALA A 218 21.12 -32.66 33.78
N ASN A 219 20.63 -32.96 34.99
CA ASN A 219 19.28 -33.24 35.42
C ASN A 219 18.66 -31.94 35.96
N ASP A 220 17.41 -31.56 35.60
CA ASP A 220 16.65 -30.64 36.46
C ASP A 220 15.13 -30.79 36.33
N THR A 221 14.57 -31.21 37.45
CA THR A 221 13.25 -30.90 38.03
C THR A 221 12.45 -29.79 37.35
N THR A 222 11.43 -30.17 36.58
CA THR A 222 10.33 -29.28 36.17
C THR A 222 8.99 -30.00 36.34
N LYS A 223 8.41 -29.83 37.53
CA LYS A 223 6.97 -29.97 37.76
C LYS A 223 6.51 -28.65 38.38
N ASP A 224 5.39 -28.15 37.85
CA ASP A 224 4.59 -27.02 38.34
C ASP A 224 4.90 -25.60 37.85
N THR A 225 4.98 -25.40 36.52
CA THR A 225 4.89 -24.04 35.92
C THR A 225 3.97 -23.97 34.69
N GLU A 226 2.95 -24.83 34.59
CA GLU A 226 2.14 -24.94 33.35
C GLU A 226 0.77 -24.24 33.37
N ARG A 227 0.46 -23.32 34.32
CA ARG A 227 -0.90 -22.71 34.35
C ARG A 227 -1.04 -21.19 34.45
N THR A 228 0.05 -20.42 34.37
CA THR A 228 -0.02 -18.96 34.14
C THR A 228 1.17 -18.54 33.27
N GLY A 229 0.93 -18.36 31.97
CA GLY A 229 1.97 -18.06 30.98
C GLY A 229 2.54 -16.64 31.06
N SER A 230 3.29 -16.33 32.12
CA SER A 230 4.16 -15.15 32.12
C SER A 230 5.42 -15.48 31.34
N LEU A 231 5.75 -14.68 30.32
CA LEU A 231 6.96 -14.83 29.52
C LEU A 231 8.25 -14.47 30.30
N GLY A 232 8.15 -14.12 31.58
CA GLY A 232 9.26 -13.95 32.51
C GLY A 232 10.06 -12.66 32.32
N PHE A 233 9.76 -11.89 31.28
CA PHE A 233 10.40 -10.61 30.97
C PHE A 233 9.48 -9.42 31.25
N GLU A 234 8.16 -9.62 31.42
CA GLU A 234 7.21 -8.54 31.74
C GLU A 234 7.55 -7.88 33.07
N SER A 235 7.97 -8.67 34.07
CA SER A 235 8.45 -8.13 35.34
C SER A 235 9.71 -7.29 35.16
N LYS A 236 10.66 -7.72 34.32
CA LYS A 236 11.91 -6.98 34.08
C LYS A 236 11.64 -5.67 33.35
N LEU A 237 10.75 -5.70 32.36
CA LEU A 237 10.27 -4.51 31.66
C LEU A 237 9.60 -3.54 32.63
N TRP A 238 8.74 -4.04 33.52
CA TRP A 238 8.10 -3.23 34.54
C TRP A 238 9.10 -2.63 35.51
N ASP A 239 10.07 -3.40 36.00
CA ASP A 239 11.08 -2.90 36.94
C ASP A 239 11.92 -1.78 36.30
N ALA A 240 12.28 -1.90 35.03
CA ALA A 240 12.98 -0.84 34.30
C ALA A 240 12.10 0.37 34.00
N ALA A 241 10.81 0.17 33.71
CA ALA A 241 9.84 1.24 33.58
C ALA A 241 9.62 1.98 34.92
N ASP A 242 9.65 1.28 36.05
CA ASP A 242 9.51 1.87 37.39
C ASP A 242 10.71 2.74 37.76
N LEU A 243 11.90 2.52 37.17
CA LEU A 243 13.03 3.45 37.30
C LEU A 243 12.74 4.82 36.68
N LEU A 244 11.97 4.89 35.58
CA LEU A 244 11.51 6.15 35.00
C LEU A 244 10.47 6.86 35.87
N ARG A 245 9.66 6.09 36.62
CA ARG A 245 8.60 6.60 37.49
C ARG A 245 9.12 7.51 38.60
N ASN A 246 10.35 7.29 39.10
CA ASN A 246 10.88 8.08 40.22
C ASN A 246 10.88 9.60 39.94
N ASN A 247 10.79 10.02 38.67
CA ASN A 247 10.74 11.42 38.27
C ASN A 247 9.40 11.85 37.62
N MET A 248 8.38 10.99 37.50
CA MET A 248 7.13 11.27 36.75
C MET A 248 5.86 10.65 37.37
N ASP A 249 4.70 11.24 37.09
CA ASP A 249 3.38 10.70 37.47
C ASP A 249 3.08 9.39 36.68
N PRO A 250 2.54 8.33 37.31
CA PRO A 250 1.93 7.17 36.66
C PRO A 250 1.16 7.41 35.37
N ALA A 251 0.34 8.46 35.35
CA ALA A 251 -0.48 8.76 34.18
C ALA A 251 0.34 9.21 32.96
N GLU A 252 1.55 9.75 33.16
CA GLU A 252 2.40 10.27 32.08
C GLU A 252 3.39 9.21 31.58
N TYR A 253 4.02 8.43 32.47
CA TYR A 253 5.05 7.47 32.05
C TYR A 253 4.47 6.26 31.32
N LYS A 254 3.17 5.93 31.49
CA LYS A 254 2.53 4.87 30.71
C LYS A 254 2.63 5.10 29.20
N HIS A 255 2.46 6.34 28.76
CA HIS A 255 2.54 6.69 27.35
C HIS A 255 3.96 6.57 26.81
N VAL A 256 4.97 6.87 27.63
CA VAL A 256 6.39 6.70 27.28
C VAL A 256 6.73 5.23 27.04
N VAL A 257 6.35 4.35 27.97
CA VAL A 257 6.72 2.94 27.88
C VAL A 257 5.93 2.23 26.79
N LEU A 258 4.61 2.43 26.73
CA LEU A 258 3.76 1.81 25.73
C LEU A 258 4.11 2.30 24.32
N GLY A 259 4.46 3.57 24.16
CA GLY A 259 4.92 4.11 22.88
C GLY A 259 6.23 3.47 22.40
N LEU A 260 7.20 3.27 23.29
CA LEU A 260 8.46 2.60 22.93
C LEU A 260 8.27 1.12 22.57
N LEU A 261 7.40 0.41 23.30
CA LEU A 261 7.07 -0.97 22.98
C LEU A 261 6.40 -1.08 21.61
N PHE A 262 5.51 -0.15 21.29
CA PHE A 262 4.85 -0.10 19.99
C PHE A 262 5.83 0.25 18.85
N LEU A 263 6.75 1.19 19.08
CA LEU A 263 7.81 1.50 18.13
C LEU A 263 8.71 0.29 17.87
N LYS A 264 9.09 -0.44 18.92
CA LYS A 264 9.87 -1.68 18.79
C LYS A 264 9.11 -2.76 18.02
N TYR A 265 7.81 -2.89 18.25
CA TYR A 265 6.97 -3.81 17.49
C TYR A 265 6.94 -3.46 15.99
N ILE A 266 6.75 -2.19 15.65
CA ILE A 266 6.76 -1.72 14.26
C ILE A 266 8.10 -2.05 13.59
N GLU A 267 9.23 -1.75 14.26
CA GLU A 267 10.55 -2.08 13.73
C GLU A 267 10.72 -3.59 13.51
N ASP A 268 10.36 -4.42 14.48
CA ASP A 268 10.56 -5.86 14.38
C ASP A 268 9.78 -6.46 13.21
N ALA A 269 8.52 -6.05 13.03
CA ALA A 269 7.71 -6.47 11.89
C ALA A 269 8.31 -5.98 10.56
N PHE A 270 8.84 -4.75 10.55
CA PHE A 270 9.50 -4.18 9.37
C PHE A 270 10.80 -4.90 9.01
N GLU A 271 11.67 -5.17 9.97
CA GLU A 271 12.93 -5.88 9.71
C GLU A 271 12.69 -7.36 9.37
N GLU A 272 11.70 -8.02 9.97
CA GLU A 272 11.29 -9.36 9.55
C GLU A 272 10.85 -9.36 8.08
N ARG A 273 10.00 -8.41 7.69
CA ARG A 273 9.60 -8.28 6.28
C ARG A 273 10.78 -7.98 5.37
N ARG A 274 11.74 -7.15 5.81
CA ARG A 274 12.99 -6.93 5.07
C ARG A 274 13.80 -8.20 4.89
N GLU A 275 13.91 -9.04 5.91
CA GLU A 275 14.62 -10.32 5.84
C GLU A 275 13.92 -11.28 4.87
N GLU A 276 12.59 -11.34 4.88
CA GLU A 276 11.81 -12.10 3.90
C GLU A 276 12.09 -11.63 2.47
N LEU A 277 12.07 -10.33 2.21
CA LEU A 277 12.36 -9.77 0.89
C LEU A 277 13.81 -10.06 0.46
N ARG A 278 14.79 -9.95 1.38
CA ARG A 278 16.18 -10.33 1.11
C ARG A 278 16.30 -11.80 0.70
N ALA A 279 15.59 -12.69 1.39
CA ALA A 279 15.57 -14.11 1.06
C ALA A 279 14.86 -14.37 -0.27
N ALA A 280 13.72 -13.72 -0.51
CA ALA A 280 12.91 -13.85 -1.72
C ALA A 280 13.67 -13.41 -2.98
N VAL A 281 14.57 -12.42 -2.89
CA VAL A 281 15.41 -12.00 -4.02
C VAL A 281 16.47 -13.07 -4.38
N ALA A 282 16.89 -13.88 -3.41
CA ALA A 282 17.88 -14.94 -3.62
C ALA A 282 17.26 -16.31 -3.95
N ASP A 283 15.93 -16.45 -3.86
CA ASP A 283 15.20 -17.70 -4.08
C ASP A 283 14.77 -17.85 -5.55
N PRO A 284 15.28 -18.85 -6.30
CA PRO A 284 14.90 -19.07 -7.71
C PRO A 284 13.41 -19.33 -7.95
N ASP A 285 12.67 -19.77 -6.93
CA ASP A 285 11.24 -20.07 -7.03
C ASP A 285 10.36 -18.85 -6.67
N SER A 286 10.98 -17.71 -6.30
CA SER A 286 10.30 -16.48 -5.90
C SER A 286 10.08 -15.53 -7.07
N ASP A 287 8.94 -14.83 -7.04
CA ASP A 287 8.60 -13.75 -7.97
C ASP A 287 9.57 -12.55 -7.89
N TYR A 288 10.35 -12.46 -6.82
CA TYR A 288 11.38 -11.45 -6.59
C TYR A 288 12.79 -11.89 -7.02
N PHE A 289 12.95 -13.10 -7.57
CA PHE A 289 14.26 -13.65 -7.90
C PHE A 289 15.10 -12.71 -8.78
N VAL A 290 16.36 -12.52 -8.38
CA VAL A 290 17.36 -11.79 -9.16
C VAL A 290 18.66 -12.61 -9.20
N GLU A 291 19.23 -12.69 -10.39
CA GLU A 291 20.53 -13.30 -10.64
C GLU A 291 21.62 -12.64 -9.79
N GLU A 292 22.67 -13.40 -9.46
CA GLU A 292 23.65 -13.00 -8.44
C GLU A 292 24.42 -11.72 -8.80
N ASP A 293 24.63 -11.45 -10.09
CA ASP A 293 25.32 -10.29 -10.63
C ASP A 293 24.49 -8.99 -10.53
N GLU A 294 23.17 -9.07 -10.66
CA GLU A 294 22.26 -7.92 -10.59
C GLU A 294 21.69 -7.68 -9.17
N ARG A 295 21.80 -8.68 -8.29
CA ARG A 295 21.23 -8.68 -6.94
C ARG A 295 21.56 -7.46 -6.08
N PRO A 296 22.80 -6.95 -6.00
CA PRO A 296 23.11 -5.83 -5.10
C PRO A 296 22.30 -4.57 -5.40
N GLU A 297 22.01 -4.29 -6.66
CA GLU A 297 21.29 -3.09 -7.07
C GLU A 297 19.77 -3.27 -7.00
N GLU A 298 19.27 -4.44 -7.40
CA GLU A 298 17.84 -4.77 -7.31
C GLU A 298 17.37 -4.96 -5.86
N LEU A 299 18.23 -5.48 -4.99
CA LEU A 299 17.88 -5.71 -3.60
C LEU A 299 17.52 -4.40 -2.87
N GLU A 300 18.32 -3.35 -3.01
CA GLU A 300 18.00 -2.06 -2.36
C GLU A 300 16.70 -1.48 -2.93
N ALA A 301 16.45 -1.64 -4.25
CA ALA A 301 15.21 -1.17 -4.86
C ALA A 301 13.98 -1.89 -4.29
N VAL A 302 14.04 -3.21 -4.11
CA VAL A 302 12.97 -4.00 -3.49
C VAL A 302 12.79 -3.62 -2.01
N LEU A 303 13.90 -3.48 -1.26
CA LEU A 303 13.83 -3.14 0.16
C LEU A 303 13.33 -1.72 0.41
N GLU A 304 13.50 -0.80 -0.52
CA GLU A 304 13.04 0.59 -0.38
C GLU A 304 11.68 0.85 -1.07
N ASP A 305 11.04 -0.19 -1.62
CA ASP A 305 9.67 -0.11 -2.13
C ASP A 305 8.65 -0.25 -0.99
N ARG A 306 7.86 0.80 -0.77
CA ARG A 306 6.86 0.87 0.32
C ARG A 306 5.67 -0.06 0.09
N ASP A 307 5.36 -0.39 -1.15
CA ASP A 307 4.22 -1.25 -1.50
C ASP A 307 4.43 -2.67 -0.93
N GLU A 308 5.70 -3.12 -0.87
CA GLU A 308 6.08 -4.46 -0.39
C GLU A 308 5.83 -4.71 1.10
N TYR A 309 5.71 -3.62 1.86
CA TYR A 309 5.35 -3.63 3.29
C TYR A 309 3.85 -3.46 3.46
N THR A 310 3.27 -2.51 2.72
CA THR A 310 1.84 -2.21 2.77
C THR A 310 0.99 -3.41 2.39
N ALA A 311 1.42 -4.20 1.39
CA ALA A 311 0.75 -5.42 0.95
C ALA A 311 0.59 -6.48 2.06
N GLU A 312 1.56 -6.54 2.99
CA GLU A 312 1.54 -7.47 4.13
C GLU A 312 1.04 -6.83 5.42
N ASN A 313 0.45 -5.62 5.36
CA ASN A 313 0.04 -4.83 6.52
C ASN A 313 1.19 -4.47 7.48
N VAL A 314 2.41 -4.35 6.97
CA VAL A 314 3.58 -3.90 7.72
C VAL A 314 3.76 -2.40 7.52
N PHE A 315 3.93 -1.65 8.61
CA PHE A 315 4.18 -0.21 8.54
C PHE A 315 5.58 0.07 7.98
N TRP A 316 5.70 1.12 7.17
CA TRP A 316 6.98 1.57 6.65
C TRP A 316 7.79 2.29 7.74
N VAL A 317 9.07 1.93 7.88
CA VAL A 317 9.98 2.58 8.85
C VAL A 317 11.08 3.36 8.13
N PRO A 318 11.05 4.70 8.17
CA PRO A 318 12.11 5.55 7.61
C PRO A 318 13.47 5.28 8.24
N LYS A 319 14.56 5.52 7.49
CA LYS A 319 15.95 5.25 7.94
C LYS A 319 16.28 5.94 9.26
N GLU A 320 15.79 7.17 9.45
CA GLU A 320 15.94 7.96 10.68
C GLU A 320 15.14 7.42 11.88
N ALA A 321 14.10 6.63 11.63
CA ALA A 321 13.22 6.08 12.67
C ALA A 321 13.56 4.62 13.04
N ARG A 322 14.49 3.98 12.33
CA ARG A 322 14.91 2.61 12.59
C ARG A 322 15.47 2.47 14.00
N TRP A 323 15.14 1.38 14.67
CA TRP A 323 15.55 1.13 16.04
C TRP A 323 17.06 1.07 16.19
N SER A 324 17.77 0.58 15.17
CA SER A 324 19.23 0.60 15.12
C SER A 324 19.83 2.00 15.29
N HIS A 325 19.21 3.03 14.69
CA HIS A 325 19.61 4.42 14.84
C HIS A 325 19.30 4.94 16.25
N ILE A 326 18.09 4.70 16.74
CA ILE A 326 17.65 5.13 18.08
C ILE A 326 18.54 4.52 19.17
N ARG A 327 18.87 3.24 19.05
CA ARG A 327 19.74 2.52 19.98
C ARG A 327 21.17 3.07 19.97
N ALA A 328 21.70 3.45 18.81
CA ALA A 328 23.03 4.08 18.73
C ALA A 328 23.08 5.41 19.49
N GLU A 329 21.98 6.15 19.51
CA GLU A 329 21.82 7.43 20.20
C GLU A 329 21.35 7.29 21.66
N ALA A 330 21.07 6.08 22.16
CA ALA A 330 20.40 5.85 23.45
C ALA A 330 21.11 6.48 24.66
N LYS A 331 22.43 6.63 24.59
CA LYS A 331 23.25 7.20 25.68
C LYS A 331 23.42 8.72 25.57
N GLN A 332 22.92 9.34 24.51
CA GLN A 332 23.06 10.77 24.28
C GLN A 332 21.98 11.56 25.02
N PRO A 333 22.28 12.78 25.51
CA PRO A 333 21.27 13.66 26.09
C PRO A 333 20.14 14.02 25.11
N SER A 334 20.39 13.91 23.81
CA SER A 334 19.43 14.18 22.73
C SER A 334 18.45 13.04 22.46
N ILE A 335 18.57 11.88 23.11
CA ILE A 335 17.77 10.68 22.80
C ILE A 335 16.26 10.95 22.76
N GLY A 336 15.75 11.79 23.66
CA GLY A 336 14.34 12.17 23.66
C GLY A 336 13.89 12.84 22.36
N LYS A 337 14.72 13.72 21.79
CA LYS A 337 14.45 14.36 20.50
C LYS A 337 14.57 13.38 19.34
N THR A 338 15.50 12.44 19.42
CA THR A 338 15.67 11.38 18.41
C THR A 338 14.41 10.51 18.33
N ILE A 339 13.84 10.12 19.47
CA ILE A 339 12.61 9.34 19.50
C ILE A 339 11.41 10.14 18.99
N ASP A 340 11.23 11.39 19.45
CA ASP A 340 10.13 12.23 18.96
C ASP A 340 10.19 12.41 17.43
N ALA A 341 11.39 12.64 16.88
CA ALA A 341 11.60 12.74 15.44
C ALA A 341 11.33 11.43 14.70
N ALA A 342 11.67 10.28 15.29
CA ALA A 342 11.34 8.97 14.75
C ALA A 342 9.83 8.74 14.70
N MET A 343 9.11 9.08 15.76
CA MET A 343 7.64 8.99 15.81
C MET A 343 7.01 9.88 14.73
N ASP A 344 7.43 11.13 14.61
CA ASP A 344 6.95 12.05 13.57
C ASP A 344 7.24 11.52 12.15
N ALA A 345 8.42 10.94 11.91
CA ALA A 345 8.77 10.36 10.63
C ALA A 345 7.89 9.15 10.27
N ILE A 346 7.60 8.29 11.24
CA ILE A 346 6.71 7.14 11.06
C ILE A 346 5.29 7.62 10.74
N GLU A 347 4.74 8.58 11.49
CA GLU A 347 3.39 9.10 11.18
C GLU A 347 3.32 9.78 9.81
N ARG A 348 4.37 10.52 9.42
CA ARG A 348 4.47 11.18 8.11
C ARG A 348 4.38 10.18 6.96
N ASP A 349 5.02 9.03 7.09
CA ASP A 349 5.06 8.01 6.04
C ASP A 349 3.97 6.93 6.17
N ASN A 350 3.15 6.97 7.23
CA ASN A 350 2.06 6.02 7.48
C ASN A 350 0.77 6.73 7.91
N GLU A 351 -0.12 7.03 6.97
CA GLU A 351 -1.36 7.80 7.22
C GLU A 351 -2.24 7.22 8.35
N ARG A 352 -2.26 5.89 8.49
CA ARG A 352 -3.02 5.17 9.53
C ARG A 352 -2.52 5.43 10.96
N LEU A 353 -1.31 5.96 11.13
CA LEU A 353 -0.70 6.25 12.42
C LEU A 353 -0.75 7.73 12.79
N ASN A 354 -1.34 8.58 11.96
CA ASN A 354 -1.37 10.03 12.19
C ASN A 354 -2.03 10.38 13.55
N GLY A 355 -1.26 11.01 14.44
CA GLY A 355 -1.68 11.40 15.77
C GLY A 355 -1.78 10.26 16.79
N VAL A 356 -1.33 9.05 16.46
CA VAL A 356 -1.38 7.88 17.34
C VAL A 356 -0.13 7.79 18.22
N LEU A 357 1.04 8.18 17.70
CA LEU A 357 2.31 7.99 18.38
C LEU A 357 2.58 9.13 19.39
N PRO A 358 2.95 8.81 20.64
CA PRO A 358 3.25 9.83 21.63
C PRO A 358 4.57 10.54 21.30
N LYS A 359 4.62 11.86 21.44
CA LYS A 359 5.82 12.70 21.22
C LYS A 359 6.22 13.45 22.48
N VAL A 360 6.40 12.69 23.56
CA VAL A 360 6.65 13.20 24.92
C VAL A 360 8.07 12.91 25.40
N TYR A 361 8.95 12.42 24.52
CA TYR A 361 10.27 11.93 24.91
C TYR A 361 11.29 13.06 25.09
N ALA A 362 11.14 14.21 24.43
CA ALA A 362 11.99 15.38 24.62
C ALA A 362 11.63 16.23 25.85
N LEU A 363 10.59 15.86 26.62
CA LEU A 363 10.17 16.64 27.80
C LEU A 363 11.33 16.85 28.79
N PRO A 364 11.51 18.05 29.36
CA PRO A 364 12.60 18.32 30.31
C PRO A 364 12.56 17.47 31.58
N GLY A 365 11.36 17.06 32.02
CA GLY A 365 11.16 16.24 33.21
C GLY A 365 11.46 14.74 33.02
N LEU A 366 11.61 14.27 31.77
CA LEU A 366 11.89 12.87 31.49
C LEU A 366 13.40 12.61 31.55
N ASP A 367 13.82 11.74 32.48
CA ASP A 367 15.21 11.35 32.67
C ASP A 367 15.77 10.61 31.45
N LYS A 368 16.69 11.26 30.74
CA LYS A 368 17.30 10.74 29.50
C LYS A 368 18.21 9.54 29.75
N HIS A 369 18.81 9.44 30.94
CA HIS A 369 19.66 8.30 31.28
C HIS A 369 18.82 7.03 31.42
N ASN A 370 17.76 7.10 32.22
CA ASN A 370 16.83 5.99 32.40
C ASN A 370 16.07 5.64 31.12
N LEU A 371 15.78 6.64 30.27
CA LEU A 371 15.19 6.41 28.94
C LEU A 371 16.13 5.57 28.06
N GLY A 372 17.43 5.88 28.06
CA GLY A 372 18.45 5.07 27.37
C GLY A 372 18.51 3.63 27.88
N LEU A 373 18.46 3.44 29.20
CA LEU A 373 18.42 2.10 29.80
C LEU A 373 17.18 1.31 29.40
N LEU A 374 16.01 1.96 29.32
CA LEU A 374 14.79 1.33 28.84
C LEU A 374 14.91 0.88 27.39
N ILE A 375 15.49 1.71 26.52
CA ILE A 375 15.74 1.36 25.11
C ILE A 375 16.65 0.12 25.03
N ASP A 376 17.73 0.08 25.81
CA ASP A 376 18.64 -1.07 25.85
C ASP A 376 17.93 -2.35 26.32
N LEU A 377 17.04 -2.25 27.31
CA LEU A 377 16.24 -3.39 27.77
C LEU A 377 15.25 -3.87 26.71
N VAL A 378 14.47 -2.96 26.12
CA VAL A 378 13.49 -3.26 25.07
C VAL A 378 14.17 -3.85 23.83
N SER A 379 15.40 -3.43 23.53
CA SER A 379 16.20 -4.00 22.44
C SER A 379 16.46 -5.50 22.58
N GLY A 380 16.50 -6.02 23.80
CA GLY A 380 16.72 -7.45 24.07
C GLY A 380 15.47 -8.31 23.90
N ILE A 381 14.33 -7.72 23.52
CA ILE A 381 13.03 -8.39 23.44
C ILE A 381 12.58 -8.38 21.99
N GLY A 382 12.29 -9.56 21.43
CA GLY A 382 11.56 -9.67 20.18
C GLY A 382 10.08 -9.44 20.46
N LEU A 383 9.48 -8.41 19.88
CA LEU A 383 8.07 -8.07 20.08
C LEU A 383 7.25 -8.26 18.80
N GLY A 384 7.84 -7.96 17.64
CA GLY A 384 7.13 -7.97 16.36
C GLY A 384 7.50 -9.09 15.39
N THR A 385 8.37 -10.04 15.76
CA THR A 385 8.66 -11.19 14.88
C THR A 385 7.47 -12.16 14.82
N LYS A 386 7.30 -12.96 13.76
CA LYS A 386 6.21 -13.95 13.64
C LYS A 386 6.13 -14.90 14.83
N GLU A 387 7.27 -15.38 15.32
CA GLU A 387 7.30 -16.22 16.53
C GLU A 387 6.65 -15.52 17.74
N HIS A 388 6.86 -14.20 17.85
CA HIS A 388 6.33 -13.38 18.93
C HIS A 388 4.90 -12.91 18.68
N GLN A 389 4.50 -12.68 17.42
CA GLN A 389 3.13 -12.40 17.00
C GLN A 389 2.23 -13.61 17.26
N ASP A 390 2.67 -14.81 16.89
CA ASP A 390 1.95 -16.07 17.13
C ASP A 390 1.71 -16.35 18.61
N LYS A 391 2.58 -15.82 19.47
CA LYS A 391 2.47 -15.93 20.93
C LYS A 391 1.74 -14.76 21.59
N ASP A 392 1.27 -13.79 20.80
CA ASP A 392 0.68 -12.53 21.26
C ASP A 392 1.55 -11.83 22.32
N THR A 393 2.86 -11.74 22.03
CA THR A 393 3.86 -11.24 22.98
C THR A 393 3.61 -9.77 23.31
N LEU A 394 3.33 -8.94 22.30
CA LEU A 394 3.04 -7.52 22.52
C LEU A 394 1.72 -7.33 23.28
N GLY A 395 0.65 -8.03 22.91
CA GLY A 395 -0.64 -7.93 23.59
C GLY A 395 -0.53 -8.27 25.07
N ARG A 396 0.18 -9.36 25.41
CA ARG A 396 0.44 -9.73 26.81
C ARG A 396 1.24 -8.69 27.58
N VAL A 397 2.28 -8.12 26.97
CA VAL A 397 3.05 -7.04 27.60
C VAL A 397 2.15 -5.83 27.81
N TYR A 398 1.39 -5.43 26.78
CA TYR A 398 0.47 -4.31 26.84
C TYR A 398 -0.58 -4.49 27.95
N GLU A 399 -1.22 -5.66 28.00
CA GLU A 399 -2.18 -6.04 29.05
C GLU A 399 -1.53 -6.06 30.44
N TYR A 400 -0.31 -6.60 30.56
CA TYR A 400 0.42 -6.61 31.82
C TYR A 400 0.66 -5.19 32.33
N PHE A 401 1.14 -4.31 31.45
CA PHE A 401 1.36 -2.90 31.77
C PHE A 401 0.05 -2.22 32.15
N LEU A 402 -1.02 -2.36 31.36
CA LEU A 402 -2.33 -1.78 31.67
C LEU A 402 -2.90 -2.27 33.01
N SER A 403 -2.78 -3.57 33.30
CA SER A 403 -3.22 -4.16 34.57
C SER A 403 -2.45 -3.59 35.77
N ARG A 404 -1.13 -3.42 35.62
CA ARG A 404 -0.28 -2.77 36.64
C ARG A 404 -0.62 -1.30 36.81
N PHE A 405 -0.87 -0.56 35.73
CA PHE A 405 -1.28 0.85 35.76
C PHE A 405 -2.64 1.06 36.42
N ALA A 406 -3.64 0.24 36.07
CA ALA A 406 -4.96 0.29 36.71
C ALA A 406 -4.86 0.02 38.22
N SER A 407 -3.99 -0.91 38.62
CA SER A 407 -3.75 -1.23 40.04
C SER A 407 -3.04 -0.10 40.81
N THR A 408 -2.22 0.73 40.15
CA THR A 408 -1.48 1.83 40.80
C THR A 408 -2.22 3.17 40.76
N GLU A 409 -3.03 3.45 39.73
CA GLU A 409 -3.79 4.70 39.58
C GLU A 409 -5.01 4.80 40.51
N GLY A 410 -5.51 3.67 41.06
CA GLY A 410 -6.54 3.65 42.11
C GLY A 410 -7.91 4.25 41.75
N ARG A 411 -8.12 4.64 40.48
CA ARG A 411 -9.40 5.14 39.94
C ARG A 411 -10.14 4.00 39.24
N GLY A 412 -11.48 4.01 39.30
CA GLY A 412 -12.37 2.88 39.02
C GLY A 412 -11.99 2.02 37.81
N GLY A 413 -11.54 0.79 38.09
CA GLY A 413 -10.97 -0.15 37.11
C GLY A 413 -11.93 -0.73 36.07
N GLY A 414 -13.08 -0.10 35.80
CA GLY A 414 -13.97 -0.43 34.69
C GLY A 414 -13.92 0.58 33.53
N GLU A 415 -13.39 1.79 33.76
CA GLU A 415 -13.32 2.84 32.72
C GLU A 415 -12.04 2.80 31.88
N PHE A 416 -10.97 2.11 32.33
CA PHE A 416 -9.65 2.20 31.69
C PHE A 416 -9.07 0.85 31.24
N TYR A 417 -9.53 -0.27 31.82
CA TYR A 417 -9.05 -1.61 31.49
C TYR A 417 -10.07 -2.65 31.94
N THR A 418 -10.49 -3.53 31.03
CA THR A 418 -11.35 -4.67 31.38
C THR A 418 -10.50 -5.94 31.52
N PRO A 419 -10.53 -6.65 32.67
CA PRO A 419 -9.72 -7.86 32.86
C PRO A 419 -9.98 -8.93 31.80
N THR A 420 -8.92 -9.61 31.36
CA THR A 420 -8.95 -10.63 30.29
C THR A 420 -9.98 -11.74 30.56
N SER A 421 -10.21 -12.11 31.82
CA SER A 421 -11.23 -13.11 32.19
C SER A 421 -12.66 -12.66 31.86
N VAL A 422 -12.96 -11.38 32.00
CA VAL A 422 -14.27 -10.79 31.68
C VAL A 422 -14.40 -10.61 30.17
N VAL A 423 -13.37 -10.08 29.51
CA VAL A 423 -13.34 -9.93 28.03
C VAL A 423 -13.57 -11.29 27.37
N ARG A 424 -12.84 -12.32 27.79
CA ARG A 424 -12.98 -13.67 27.26
C ARG A 424 -14.40 -14.21 27.46
N LEU A 425 -14.98 -14.05 28.65
CA LEU A 425 -16.35 -14.48 28.90
C LEU A 425 -17.34 -13.80 27.93
N LEU A 426 -17.25 -12.48 27.76
CA LEU A 426 -18.14 -11.73 26.88
C LEU A 426 -17.98 -12.13 25.41
N VAL A 427 -16.75 -12.30 24.93
CA VAL A 427 -16.47 -12.71 23.54
C VAL A 427 -16.97 -14.13 23.28
N GLU A 428 -16.73 -15.07 24.20
CA GLU A 428 -17.19 -16.46 24.10
C GLU A 428 -18.72 -16.55 24.16
N MET A 429 -19.39 -15.63 24.86
CA MET A 429 -20.86 -15.54 24.88
C MET A 429 -21.44 -14.95 23.58
N LEU A 430 -20.74 -14.01 22.96
CA LEU A 430 -21.19 -13.32 21.74
C LEU A 430 -20.88 -14.09 20.45
N GLU A 431 -19.83 -14.91 20.47
CA GLU A 431 -19.37 -15.71 19.33
C GLU A 431 -19.31 -14.92 18.00
N PRO A 432 -18.55 -13.80 17.91
CA PRO A 432 -18.59 -12.90 16.77
C PRO A 432 -17.78 -13.43 15.56
N TYR A 433 -18.18 -14.56 14.98
CA TYR A 433 -17.48 -15.19 13.86
C TYR A 433 -17.51 -14.37 12.55
N LYS A 434 -18.60 -13.61 12.32
CA LYS A 434 -18.80 -12.78 11.11
C LYS A 434 -19.67 -11.57 11.43
N GLY A 435 -19.32 -10.42 10.86
CA GLY A 435 -20.12 -9.20 10.96
C GLY A 435 -19.30 -8.00 11.41
N ARG A 436 -20.00 -6.99 11.94
CA ARG A 436 -19.38 -5.79 12.52
C ARG A 436 -19.38 -5.94 14.04
N VAL A 437 -18.20 -5.91 14.64
CA VAL A 437 -18.04 -5.80 16.10
C VAL A 437 -18.02 -4.32 16.44
N TYR A 438 -18.84 -3.91 17.42
CA TYR A 438 -18.95 -2.52 17.84
C TYR A 438 -18.88 -2.45 19.36
N ASP A 439 -17.94 -1.65 19.83
CA ASP A 439 -17.84 -1.28 21.23
C ASP A 439 -17.88 0.26 21.30
N PRO A 440 -18.98 0.85 21.84
CA PRO A 440 -19.15 2.30 21.90
C PRO A 440 -18.21 2.98 22.91
N CYS A 441 -17.60 2.22 23.82
CA CYS A 441 -16.75 2.70 24.92
C CYS A 441 -15.57 1.74 25.12
N CYS A 442 -14.82 1.45 24.05
CA CYS A 442 -13.82 0.36 23.99
C CYS A 442 -12.59 0.50 24.91
N GLY A 443 -12.57 1.51 25.76
CA GLY A 443 -11.49 1.84 26.68
C GLY A 443 -11.36 3.33 26.91
#